data_AF-A0A4R1MIR3-F1
#
_entry.id   AF-A0A4R1MIR3-F1
#
_cell.length_a   1.000
_cell.length_b   1.000
_cell.length_c   1.000
_cell.angle_alpha   90.00
_cell.angle_beta   90.00
_cell.angle_gamma   90.00
#
_symmetry.space_group_name_H-M   'P 1'
#
loop_
_entity.id
_entity.type
_entity.pdbx_description
1 polymer ?
#
loop_
_entity_poly.entity_id
_entity_poly.type
_entity_poly.pdbx_seq_one_letter_code
_entity_poly.pdbx_strand_id
1 'polypeptide(L)'
;MLNTKPHTVTHGVDGDAMTLVFYPDTGCLRFLDARGTCHELRPPHSWFALSSASRGARRGTQAMTEGLNALLHEFCAKRPRRLSAHASAHSTVV
;
A
#
# COMPACT_ATOMS: atom_id res chain seq x y z
N MET A 1 -9.03 25.07 2.03
CA MET A 1 -8.56 23.68 1.82
C MET A 1 -8.12 23.13 3.16
N LEU A 2 -8.72 22.04 3.63
CA LEU A 2 -8.23 21.33 4.82
C LEU A 2 -6.83 20.80 4.51
N ASN A 3 -5.80 21.35 5.15
CA ASN A 3 -4.42 20.88 5.04
C ASN A 3 -4.27 19.59 5.86
N THR A 4 -4.97 18.54 5.42
CA THR A 4 -4.97 17.23 6.07
C THR A 4 -3.75 16.47 5.57
N LYS A 5 -2.80 16.21 6.46
CA LYS A 5 -1.57 15.49 6.12
C LYS A 5 -1.92 14.09 5.57
N PRO A 6 -1.37 13.69 4.41
CA PRO A 6 -1.57 12.34 3.88
C PRO A 6 -1.09 11.27 4.85
N HIS A 7 -1.84 10.17 4.96
CA HIS A 7 -1.43 8.99 5.72
C HIS A 7 -0.62 8.08 4.81
N THR A 8 0.62 7.81 5.19
CA THR A 8 1.55 7.00 4.39
C THR A 8 2.00 5.78 5.20
N VAL A 9 1.95 4.61 4.58
CA VAL A 9 2.54 3.37 5.12
C VAL A 9 3.39 2.72 4.05
N THR A 10 4.51 2.13 4.45
CA THR A 10 5.44 1.47 3.54
C THR A 10 5.72 0.08 4.06
N HIS A 11 5.67 -0.90 3.17
CA HIS A 11 5.95 -2.30 3.46
C HIS A 11 6.98 -2.82 2.47
N GLY A 12 8.10 -3.33 2.98
CA GLY A 12 9.13 -4.00 2.19
C GLY A 12 8.91 -5.50 2.19
N VAL A 13 8.91 -6.12 1.01
CA VAL A 13 8.82 -7.58 0.83
C VAL A 13 9.97 -8.00 -0.09
N ASP A 14 10.88 -8.84 0.40
CA ASP A 14 11.93 -9.52 -0.40
C ASP A 14 12.63 -8.64 -1.46
N GLY A 15 12.98 -7.40 -1.09
CA GLY A 15 13.70 -6.47 -1.96
C GLY A 15 12.83 -5.54 -2.82
N ASP A 16 11.50 -5.67 -2.79
CA ASP A 16 10.56 -4.70 -3.35
C ASP A 16 9.88 -3.90 -2.22
N ALA A 17 9.78 -2.59 -2.40
CA ALA A 17 9.13 -1.70 -1.44
C ALA A 17 7.83 -1.18 -2.04
N MET A 18 6.72 -1.44 -1.35
CA MET A 18 5.43 -0.88 -1.72
C MET A 18 5.02 0.17 -0.69
N THR A 19 4.65 1.35 -1.17
CA THR A 19 4.15 2.46 -0.38
C THR A 19 2.69 2.69 -0.70
N LEU A 20 1.87 2.83 0.34
CA LEU A 20 0.47 3.20 0.24
C LEU A 20 0.26 4.59 0.85
N VAL A 21 -0.33 5.49 0.07
CA VAL A 21 -0.63 6.86 0.48
C VAL A 21 -2.12 7.12 0.38
N PHE A 22 -2.70 7.57 1.48
CA PHE A 22 -4.09 8.02 1.55
C PHE A 22 -4.17 9.54 1.73
N TYR A 23 -4.93 10.19 0.86
CA TYR A 23 -5.13 11.63 0.81
C TYR A 23 -6.53 11.96 1.36
N PRO A 24 -6.66 12.45 2.61
CA PRO A 24 -7.97 12.64 3.26
C PRO A 24 -8.81 13.74 2.62
N ASP A 25 -8.14 14.72 2.01
CA ASP A 25 -8.72 15.88 1.34
C ASP A 25 -9.48 15.49 0.06
N THR A 26 -8.93 14.54 -0.70
CA THR A 26 -9.49 14.05 -1.97
C THR A 26 -10.17 12.68 -1.83
N GLY A 27 -9.88 11.97 -0.74
CA GLY A 27 -10.26 10.57 -0.54
C GLY A 27 -9.51 9.61 -1.45
N CYS A 28 -8.43 10.03 -2.11
CA CYS A 28 -7.66 9.17 -3.02
C CYS A 28 -6.69 8.26 -2.26
N LEU A 29 -6.52 7.04 -2.76
CA LEU A 29 -5.60 6.04 -2.24
C LEU A 29 -4.63 5.63 -3.35
N ARG A 30 -3.32 5.75 -3.13
CA ARG A 30 -2.27 5.45 -4.12
C ARG A 30 -1.32 4.38 -3.63
N PHE A 31 -1.13 3.35 -4.43
CA PHE A 31 -0.08 2.34 -4.24
C PHE A 31 1.09 2.69 -5.17
N LEU A 32 2.30 2.72 -4.62
CA LEU A 32 3.54 3.08 -5.30
C LEU A 32 4.54 1.96 -5.05
N ASP A 33 5.01 1.31 -6.12
CA ASP A 33 6.14 0.38 -5.99
C ASP A 33 7.49 1.08 -6.17
N ALA A 34 8.57 0.39 -5.82
CA ALA A 34 9.93 0.89 -5.95
C ALA A 34 10.31 1.26 -7.40
N ARG A 35 9.54 0.78 -8.38
CA ARG A 35 9.75 1.04 -9.81
C ARG A 35 8.97 2.26 -10.31
N GLY A 36 8.20 2.91 -9.43
CA GLY A 36 7.40 4.10 -9.75
C GLY A 36 6.03 3.80 -10.36
N THR A 37 5.57 2.55 -10.36
CA THR A 37 4.21 2.21 -10.80
C THR A 37 3.22 2.73 -9.78
N CYS A 38 2.31 3.60 -10.22
CA CYS A 38 1.25 4.15 -9.40
C CYS A 38 -0.08 3.48 -9.74
N HIS A 39 -0.70 2.83 -8.76
CA HIS A 39 -2.09 2.40 -8.85
C HIS A 39 -2.95 3.28 -7.94
N GLU A 40 -3.85 4.08 -8.53
CA GLU A 40 -4.71 4.99 -7.80
C GLU A 40 -6.14 4.44 -7.71
N LEU A 41 -6.71 4.47 -6.51
CA LEU A 41 -8.12 4.28 -6.24
C LEU A 41 -8.73 5.62 -5.82
N ARG A 42 -9.77 6.04 -6.53
CA ARG A 42 -10.57 7.23 -6.19
C ARG A 42 -11.84 6.82 -5.45
N PRO A 43 -12.50 7.75 -4.73
CA PRO A 43 -13.84 7.50 -4.18
C PRO A 43 -14.83 7.05 -5.28
N PRO A 44 -15.73 6.09 -5.00
CA PRO A 44 -15.97 5.45 -3.71
C PRO A 44 -15.06 4.25 -3.40
N HIS A 45 -14.27 3.77 -4.36
CA HIS A 45 -13.50 2.52 -4.24
C HIS A 45 -12.42 2.56 -3.17
N SER A 46 -11.75 3.71 -3.01
CA SER A 46 -10.78 3.93 -1.94
C SER A 46 -11.41 3.74 -0.56
N TRP A 47 -12.58 4.34 -0.33
CA TRP A 47 -13.33 4.23 0.93
C TRP A 47 -13.84 2.82 1.19
N PHE A 48 -14.28 2.12 0.15
CA PHE A 48 -14.71 0.74 0.28
C PHE A 48 -13.55 -0.17 0.69
N ALA A 49 -12.37 0.01 0.09
CA ALA A 49 -11.15 -0.72 0.45
C ALA A 49 -10.75 -0.42 1.91
N LEU A 50 -10.63 0.86 2.29
CA LEU A 50 -10.32 1.31 3.65
C LEU A 50 -11.29 0.71 4.68
N SER A 51 -12.59 0.82 4.42
CA SER A 51 -13.63 0.29 5.30
C SER A 51 -13.47 -1.21 5.46
N SER A 52 -13.28 -1.95 4.36
CA SER A 52 -13.13 -3.41 4.38
C SER A 52 -11.93 -3.87 5.20
N ALA A 53 -10.77 -3.22 5.06
CA ALA A 53 -9.58 -3.56 5.82
C ALA A 53 -9.65 -3.12 7.30
N SER A 54 -10.39 -2.06 7.60
CA SER A 54 -10.56 -1.56 8.96
C SER A 54 -11.53 -2.39 9.82
N ARG A 55 -12.27 -3.36 9.23
CA ARG A 55 -13.27 -4.17 9.94
C ARG A 55 -12.71 -4.99 11.12
N GLY A 56 -11.39 -5.15 11.22
CA GLY A 56 -10.71 -5.78 12.36
C GLY A 56 -9.82 -4.86 13.21
N ALA A 57 -9.72 -3.56 12.88
CA ALA A 57 -8.78 -2.63 13.50
C ALA A 57 -9.31 -2.00 14.79
N ARG A 58 -8.43 -1.74 15.76
CA ARG A 58 -8.81 -1.21 17.09
C ARG A 58 -9.12 0.29 16.97
N ARG A 59 -10.32 0.76 17.40
CA ARG A 59 -10.75 2.18 17.30
C ARG A 59 -9.66 3.16 17.75
N GLY A 60 -9.28 4.11 16.89
CA GLY A 60 -8.34 5.20 17.20
C GLY A 60 -7.49 5.63 15.99
N THR A 61 -6.56 6.58 16.18
CA THR A 61 -5.62 7.02 15.14
C THR A 61 -4.77 5.87 14.60
N GLN A 62 -4.51 4.85 15.42
CA GLN A 62 -3.81 3.63 15.01
C GLN A 62 -4.66 2.73 14.09
N ALA A 63 -6.00 2.81 14.17
CA ALA A 63 -6.90 2.03 13.31
C ALA A 63 -6.70 2.32 11.83
N MET A 64 -6.45 3.60 11.50
CA MET A 64 -6.20 4.03 10.12
C MET A 64 -4.90 3.43 9.60
N THR A 65 -3.82 3.53 10.38
CA THR A 65 -2.52 2.95 10.02
C THR A 65 -2.61 1.43 9.92
N GLU A 66 -3.30 0.75 10.84
CA GLU A 66 -3.53 -0.70 10.79
C GLU A 66 -4.33 -1.11 9.54
N GLY A 67 -5.41 -0.40 9.24
CA GLY A 67 -6.23 -0.65 8.05
C GLY A 67 -5.45 -0.44 6.75
N LEU A 68 -4.63 0.61 6.67
CA LEU A 68 -3.74 0.84 5.52
C LEU A 68 -2.68 -0.25 5.39
N ASN A 69 -2.09 -0.72 6.50
CA ASN A 69 -1.14 -1.84 6.48
C ASN A 69 -1.81 -3.14 6.01
N ALA A 70 -3.02 -3.42 6.49
CA ALA A 70 -3.79 -4.59 6.05
C ALA A 70 -4.12 -4.53 4.55
N LEU A 71 -4.52 -3.34 4.04
CA LEU A 71 -4.75 -3.12 2.61
C LEU A 71 -3.49 -3.34 1.78
N LEU A 72 -2.38 -2.76 2.23
CA LEU A 72 -1.09 -2.87 1.56
C LEU A 72 -0.66 -4.33 1.48
N HIS A 73 -0.80 -5.07 2.59
CA HIS A 73 -0.49 -6.50 2.64
C HIS A 73 -1.39 -7.33 1.71
N GLU A 74 -2.71 -7.07 1.69
CA GLU A 74 -3.64 -7.74 0.78
C GLU A 74 -3.33 -7.44 -0.70
N PHE A 75 -3.00 -6.19 -1.02
CA PHE A 75 -2.60 -5.79 -2.37
C PHE A 75 -1.32 -6.49 -2.82
N CYS A 76 -0.32 -6.57 -1.94
CA CYS A 76 0.91 -7.33 -2.20
C CYS A 76 0.63 -8.83 -2.38
N ALA A 77 -0.26 -9.42 -1.59
CA ALA A 77 -0.63 -10.84 -1.70
C ALA A 77 -1.41 -11.16 -2.99
N LYS A 78 -2.26 -10.23 -3.47
CA LYS A 78 -3.05 -10.39 -4.69
C LYS A 78 -2.29 -10.05 -5.97
N ARG A 79 -1.19 -9.28 -5.89
CA ARG A 79 -0.30 -9.08 -7.04
C ARG A 79 0.25 -10.46 -7.47
N PRO A 80 -0.01 -10.92 -8.71
CA PRO A 80 0.63 -12.14 -9.18
C PRO A 80 2.14 -11.94 -9.07
N ARG A 81 2.86 -12.93 -8.51
CA ARG A 81 4.33 -12.95 -8.34
C ARG A 81 5.14 -12.78 -9.65
N ARG A 82 4.52 -12.36 -10.75
CA ARG A 82 5.12 -12.07 -12.06
C ARG A 82 6.06 -10.87 -12.08
N LEU A 83 6.33 -10.23 -10.94
CA LEU A 83 7.35 -9.19 -10.81
C LEU A 83 8.50 -9.55 -9.85
N SER A 84 8.40 -10.65 -9.09
CA SER A 84 9.47 -11.13 -8.19
C SER A 84 10.52 -12.00 -8.89
N ALA A 85 10.38 -12.25 -10.19
CA ALA A 85 11.23 -13.17 -10.93
C ALA A 85 12.39 -12.48 -11.67
N HIS A 86 13.09 -11.50 -11.08
CA HIS A 86 14.37 -11.03 -11.64
C HIS A 86 15.40 -10.55 -10.59
N ALA A 87 15.24 -10.86 -9.30
CA ALA A 87 16.22 -10.51 -8.28
C ALA A 87 16.81 -11.76 -7.60
N SER A 88 17.60 -12.54 -8.35
CA SER A 88 18.81 -13.22 -7.85
C SER A 88 19.37 -14.16 -8.91
N ALA A 89 20.19 -13.62 -9.80
CA ALA A 89 21.22 -14.37 -10.49
C ALA A 89 22.43 -13.45 -10.68
N HIS A 90 22.96 -12.92 -9.57
CA HIS A 90 24.34 -12.45 -9.59
C HIS A 90 25.23 -13.63 -9.21
N SER A 91 25.72 -14.32 -10.25
CA SER A 91 26.80 -15.28 -10.13
C SER A 91 27.99 -14.60 -9.46
N THR A 92 28.42 -15.11 -8.32
CA THR A 92 29.81 -14.94 -7.89
C THR A 92 30.51 -16.25 -8.19
N VAL A 93 31.25 -16.24 -9.30
CA VAL A 93 32.31 -17.21 -9.57
C VAL A 93 33.55 -16.70 -8.83
N VAL A 94 34.02 -17.45 -7.84
CA VAL A 94 35.42 -17.45 -7.38
C VAL A 94 35.83 -18.87 -7.03
#